data_AF-A0A920QJA4-F1
#
_entry.id   AF-A0A920QJA4-F1
#
_cell.length_a   1.000
_cell.length_b   1.000
_cell.length_c   1.000
_cell.angle_alpha   90.00
_cell.angle_beta   90.00
_cell.angle_gamma   90.00
#
_symmetry.space_group_name_H-M   'P 1'
#
loop_
_entity.id
_entity.type
_entity.pdbx_description
1 polymer ?
#
loop_
_entity_poly.entity_id
_entity_poly.type
_entity_poly.pdbx_seq_one_letter_code
_entity_poly.pdbx_strand_id
1 'polypeptide(L)' 'MNCVKNMLISAAHHNTKWLDMFTEYPQELTERAEHLLEFVGLYSKRFLISGDLSFGQQKLLEFAMALMNEPKFPSA' A
#
# COMPACT_ATOMS: atom_id res chain seq x y z
N MET A 1 -4.96 6.29 -9.35
CA MET A 1 -4.98 5.41 -8.17
C MET A 1 -4.72 6.26 -6.93
N ASN A 2 -5.51 6.12 -5.86
CA ASN A 2 -5.26 6.83 -4.60
C ASN A 2 -4.26 6.06 -3.72
N CYS A 3 -3.79 6.67 -2.62
CA CYS A 3 -2.75 6.08 -1.79
C CYS A 3 -3.14 4.71 -1.22
N VAL A 4 -4.35 4.54 -0.66
CA VAL A 4 -4.81 3.22 -0.16
C VAL A 4 -4.80 2.16 -1.26
N LYS A 5 -5.34 2.47 -2.43
CA LYS A 5 -5.38 1.48 -3.52
C LYS A 5 -3.96 1.15 -4.02
N ASN A 6 -3.02 2.10 -4.02
CA ASN A 6 -1.61 1.81 -4.35
C ASN A 6 -1.03 0.78 -3.37
N MET A 7 -1.27 0.95 -2.07
CA MET A 7 -0.83 0.02 -1.02
C MET A 7 -1.41 -1.39 -1.22
N LEU A 8 -2.71 -1.49 -1.52
CA LEU A 8 -3.40 -2.76 -1.74
C LEU A 8 -2.91 -3.50 -2.99
N ILE A 9 -2.64 -2.79 -4.09
CA ILE A 9 -2.02 -3.39 -5.28
C ILE A 9 -0.62 -3.93 -4.95
N SER A 10 0.18 -3.18 -4.19
CA SER A 10 1.51 -3.64 -3.80
C SER A 10 1.51 -4.95 -3.04
N ALA A 11 0.51 -5.20 -2.19
CA ALA A 11 0.36 -6.45 -1.45
C ALA A 11 -0.05 -7.65 -2.34
N ALA A 12 -0.81 -7.42 -3.42
CA ALA A 12 -1.35 -8.49 -4.27
C ALA A 12 -0.31 -9.10 -5.23
N HIS A 13 0.77 -8.37 -5.54
CA HIS A 13 1.80 -8.80 -6.51
C HIS A 13 2.58 -10.07 -6.11
N HIS A 14 2.42 -10.57 -4.88
CA HIS A 14 3.18 -11.70 -4.39
C HIS A 14 2.45 -13.06 -4.40
N ASN A 15 1.14 -13.16 -4.70
CA ASN A 15 0.47 -14.46 -4.60
C ASN A 15 -0.84 -14.78 -5.38
N THR A 16 -1.39 -13.95 -6.29
CA THR A 16 -2.70 -14.33 -6.88
C THR A 16 -2.97 -13.91 -8.33
N LYS A 17 -3.84 -14.69 -8.98
CA LYS A 17 -4.18 -14.64 -10.40
C LYS A 17 -4.94 -13.34 -10.71
N TRP A 18 -4.82 -12.87 -11.95
CA TRP A 18 -5.48 -11.67 -12.48
C TRP A 18 -7.02 -11.59 -12.21
N LEU A 19 -7.67 -12.73 -11.95
CA LEU A 19 -9.08 -12.84 -11.59
C LEU A 19 -9.42 -12.37 -10.16
N ASP A 20 -8.46 -12.40 -9.22
CA ASP A 20 -8.64 -11.95 -7.83
C ASP A 20 -8.51 -10.43 -7.67
N MET A 21 -8.24 -9.70 -8.76
CA MET A 21 -8.20 -8.23 -8.77
C MET A 21 -9.59 -7.58 -8.72
N PHE A 22 -10.66 -8.37 -8.91
CA PHE A 22 -12.07 -7.94 -8.89
C PHE A 22 -12.81 -8.26 -7.58
N THR A 23 -12.17 -8.94 -6.62
CA THR A 23 -12.73 -9.16 -5.29
C THR A 23 -12.40 -7.99 -4.36
N GLU A 24 -13.32 -7.69 -3.46
CA GLU A 24 -13.11 -6.68 -2.42
C GLU A 24 -11.94 -7.11 -1.54
N TYR A 25 -10.94 -6.23 -1.35
CA TYR A 25 -9.78 -6.54 -0.53
C TYR A 25 -10.23 -6.84 0.91
N PRO A 26 -9.67 -7.86 1.59
CA PRO A 26 -9.93 -8.12 2.99
C PRO A 26 -9.80 -6.85 3.83
N GLN A 27 -10.73 -6.62 4.76
CA GLN A 27 -10.73 -5.46 5.65
C GLN A 27 -9.38 -5.30 6.37
N GLU A 28 -8.78 -6.41 6.81
CA GLU A 28 -7.46 -6.45 7.46
C GLU A 28 -6.34 -5.86 6.58
N LEU A 29 -6.34 -6.09 5.26
CA LEU A 29 -5.34 -5.49 4.36
C LEU A 29 -5.54 -3.99 4.20
N THR A 30 -6.79 -3.53 4.23
CA THR A 30 -7.12 -2.11 4.15
C THR A 30 -6.70 -1.39 5.43
N GLU A 31 -6.98 -1.98 6.60
CA GLU A 31 -6.53 -1.47 7.89
C GLU A 31 -5.01 -1.39 7.98
N ARG A 32 -4.30 -2.43 7.50
CA ARG A 32 -2.83 -2.42 7.41
C ARG A 32 -2.32 -1.30 6.51
N ALA A 33 -2.93 -1.11 5.34
CA ALA A 33 -2.56 -0.03 4.42
C ALA A 33 -2.75 1.35 5.07
N GLU A 34 -3.87 1.55 5.77
CA GLU A 34 -4.13 2.78 6.50
C GLU A 34 -3.11 3.02 7.62
N HIS A 35 -2.77 2.00 8.41
CA HIS A 35 -1.77 2.10 9.48
C HIS A 35 -0.36 2.42 8.95
N LEU A 36 0.05 1.81 7.83
CA LEU A 36 1.34 2.13 7.19
C LEU A 36 1.35 3.55 6.62
N LEU A 37 0.23 4.02 6.06
CA LEU A 37 0.09 5.41 5.64
C LEU A 37 0.15 6.37 6.83
N GLU A 38 -0.39 6.00 7.99
CA GLU A 38 -0.25 6.76 9.22
C GLU A 38 1.21 6.83 9.69
N PHE A 39 1.91 5.68 9.71
CA PHE A 39 3.31 5.59 10.08
C PHE A 39 4.22 6.53 9.26
N VAL A 40 3.97 6.67 7.96
CA VAL A 40 4.74 7.59 7.09
C VAL A 40 4.16 9.01 7.01
N GLY A 41 3.11 9.33 7.80
CA GLY A 41 2.51 10.66 7.86
C GLY A 41 1.61 11.04 6.67
N LEU A 42 1.09 10.05 5.94
CA LEU A 42 0.22 10.20 4.76
C LEU A 42 -1.26 9.84 5.01
N TYR A 43 -1.67 9.45 6.23
CA TYR A 43 -3.05 9.04 6.53
C TYR A 43 -4.12 10.09 6.12
N SER A 44 -3.85 11.37 6.35
CA SER A 44 -4.76 12.47 5.95
C SER A 44 -4.90 12.59 4.43
N LYS A 45 -3.97 12.03 3.65
CA LYS A 45 -3.96 12.01 2.19
C LYS A 45 -4.28 10.63 1.61
N ARG A 46 -4.78 9.68 2.41
CA ARG A 46 -4.99 8.29 2.00
C ARG A 46 -5.91 8.12 0.77
N PHE A 47 -6.84 9.06 0.58
CA PHE A 47 -7.73 9.10 -0.58
C PHE A 47 -7.28 10.05 -1.70
N LEU A 48 -6.19 10.78 -1.52
CA LEU A 48 -5.60 11.64 -2.55
C LEU A 48 -5.01 10.78 -3.67
N ILE A 49 -5.11 11.26 -4.91
CA ILE A 49 -4.45 10.65 -6.06
C ILE A 49 -2.94 10.76 -5.87
N SER A 50 -2.21 9.65 -6.04
CA SER A 50 -0.77 9.61 -5.74
C SER A 50 0.08 10.55 -6.60
N GLY A 51 -0.41 10.93 -7.79
CA GLY A 51 0.23 11.92 -8.66
C GLY A 51 0.20 13.36 -8.11
N ASP A 52 -0.69 13.67 -7.18
CA ASP A 52 -0.82 14.99 -6.56
C ASP A 52 0.06 15.15 -5.31
N LEU A 53 0.74 14.08 -4.89
CA LEU A 53 1.71 14.12 -3.80
C LEU A 53 2.97 14.87 -4.24
N SER A 54 3.60 15.59 -3.30
CA SER A 54 4.94 16.13 -3.53
C SER A 54 5.94 14.99 -3.73
N PHE A 55 7.09 15.26 -4.38
CA PHE A 55 8.11 14.24 -4.61
C PHE A 55 8.54 13.50 -3.32
N GLY A 56 8.73 14.23 -2.21
CA GLY A 56 9.04 13.61 -0.92
C GLY A 56 7.94 12.69 -0.40
N GLN A 57 6.67 13.09 -0.58
CA GLN A 57 5.52 12.27 -0.20
C GLN A 57 5.38 11.04 -1.12
N GLN A 58 5.72 11.15 -2.40
CA GLN A 58 5.77 10.00 -3.30
C GLN A 58 6.82 8.97 -2.83
N LYS A 59 7.99 9.42 -2.37
CA LYS A 59 9.00 8.52 -1.78
C LYS A 59 8.56 7.85 -0.49
N LEU A 60 7.80 8.57 0.35
CA LEU A 60 7.19 7.97 1.54
C LEU A 60 6.11 6.93 1.19
N LEU A 61 5.31 7.19 0.15
CA LEU A 61 4.33 6.24 -0.35
C LEU A 61 5.01 4.98 -0.93
N GLU A 62 6.05 5.12 -1.75
CA GLU A 62 6.85 4.00 -2.26
C GLU A 62 7.44 3.15 -1.11
N PHE A 63 7.95 3.81 -0.06
CA PHE A 63 8.45 3.13 1.13
C PHE A 63 7.35 2.36 1.87
N ALA A 64 6.20 2.98 2.10
CA ALA A 64 5.04 2.31 2.72
C ALA A 64 4.55 1.11 1.88
N MET A 65 4.53 1.25 0.55
CA MET A 65 4.18 0.19 -0.38
C MET A 65 5.15 -0.99 -0.30
N ALA A 66 6.44 -0.76 -0.05
CA ALA A 66 7.41 -1.83 0.19
C ALA A 66 7.15 -2.57 1.52
N LEU A 67 6.72 -1.85 2.57
CA LEU A 67 6.38 -2.43 3.88
C LEU A 67 5.07 -3.24 3.88
N MET A 68 4.17 -2.98 2.93
CA MET A 68 2.96 -3.79 2.73
C MET A 68 3.29 -5.26 2.47
N ASN A 69 4.45 -5.54 1.88
CA ASN A 69 4.85 -6.88 1.44
C ASN A 69 5.55 -7.73 2.49
N GLU A 70 5.61 -7.31 3.77
CA GLU A 70 6.36 -7.96 4.87
C GLU A 70 7.71 -8.52 4.40
N PRO A 71 8.82 -7.75 4.49
CA PRO A 71 10.09 -8.21 3.96
C PRO A 71 10.42 -9.60 4.53
N LYS A 72 10.37 -10.62 3.66
CA LYS A 72 10.83 -11.96 4.00
C LYS A 72 12.34 -11.85 4.15
N PHE A 73 12.81 -11.70 5.38
CA PHE A 73 14.20 -12.01 5.68
C PHE A 73 14.40 -13.49 5.33
N PRO A 74 15.43 -13.86 4.55
CA PRO A 74 15.81 -15.25 4.45
C PRO A 74 16.03 -15.73 5.88
N SER A 75 15.23 -16.73 6.30
CA SER A 75 15.40 -17.39 7.59
C SER A 75 16.87 -17.79 7.71
N ALA A 76 17.57 -17.23 8.70
CA ALA A 76 18.94 -17.59 9.05
C ALA A 76 19.03 -19.05 9.50
#